data_AF-A0A920THD6-F1
#
_entry.id   AF-A0A920THD6-F1
#
_cell.length_a   1.000
_cell.length_b   1.000
_cell.length_c   1.000
_cell.angle_alpha   90.00
_cell.angle_beta   90.00
_cell.angle_gamma   90.00
#
_symmetry.space_group_name_H-M   'P 1'
#
loop_
_entity.id
_entity.type
_entity.pdbx_description
1 polymer ?
#
loop_
_entity_poly.entity_id
_entity_poly.type
_entity_poly.pdbx_seq_one_letter_code
_entity_poly.pdbx_strand_id
1 'polypeptide(L)'
;MPFVGTKALEIFRIEKGIPVFGSELTERFNPIEAGLSHAISFDKGCYVGQEVVARLNTYDKVKRQLIRLNWNKPGIKKGDDIFSGDQKIGEVTSCAQKTHQNFVGLGYLARNSNLDEVTIGSQRVTAKCLKINRLG
;
A
#
# COMPACT_ATOMS: atom_id res chain seq x y z
N MET A 1 -27.49 -5.57 12.84
CA MET A 1 -26.09 -5.37 12.41
C MET A 1 -25.57 -6.67 11.83
N PRO A 2 -25.16 -6.75 10.56
CA PRO A 2 -24.55 -7.96 10.05
C PRO A 2 -23.18 -8.15 10.72
N PHE A 3 -22.93 -9.33 11.28
CA PHE A 3 -21.63 -9.71 11.81
C PHE A 3 -20.70 -10.00 10.64
N VAL A 4 -19.53 -9.35 10.60
CA VAL A 4 -18.48 -9.62 9.61
C VAL A 4 -17.25 -10.19 10.32
N GLY A 5 -16.70 -11.27 9.78
CA GLY A 5 -15.47 -11.86 10.30
C GLY A 5 -14.25 -10.99 10.00
N THR A 6 -13.21 -11.07 10.84
CA THR A 6 -11.96 -10.32 10.69
C THR A 6 -11.28 -10.55 9.33
N LYS A 7 -11.34 -11.78 8.80
CA LYS A 7 -10.83 -12.11 7.46
C LYS A 7 -11.55 -11.34 6.34
N ALA A 8 -12.88 -11.24 6.42
CA ALA A 8 -13.66 -10.53 5.43
C ALA A 8 -13.41 -9.02 5.49
N LEU A 9 -13.26 -8.46 6.70
CA LEU A 9 -12.85 -7.07 6.90
C LEU A 9 -11.44 -6.80 6.33
N GLU A 10 -10.50 -7.71 6.55
CA GLU A 10 -9.13 -7.61 6.04
C GLU A 10 -9.10 -7.60 4.51
N ILE A 11 -9.83 -8.51 3.86
CA ILE A 11 -9.96 -8.52 2.40
C ILE A 11 -10.55 -7.20 1.92
N PHE A 12 -11.66 -6.75 2.54
CA PHE A 12 -12.33 -5.51 2.15
C PHE A 12 -11.41 -4.30 2.22
N ARG A 13 -10.69 -4.10 3.34
CA ARG A 13 -9.82 -2.93 3.51
C ARG A 13 -8.65 -2.94 2.52
N ILE A 14 -8.09 -4.12 2.21
CA ILE A 14 -7.04 -4.28 1.21
C ILE A 14 -7.61 -3.94 -0.18
N GLU A 15 -8.77 -4.47 -0.53
CA GLU A 15 -9.42 -4.18 -1.81
C GLU A 15 -9.77 -2.71 -1.97
N LYS A 16 -10.06 -2.00 -0.88
CA LYS A 16 -10.31 -0.56 -0.88
C LYS A 16 -9.05 0.29 -0.77
N GLY A 17 -7.87 -0.30 -0.59
CA GLY A 17 -6.63 0.46 -0.42
C GLY A 17 -6.59 1.26 0.88
N ILE A 18 -7.22 0.74 1.93
CA ILE A 18 -7.29 1.37 3.25
C ILE A 18 -6.09 0.88 4.09
N PRO A 19 -5.13 1.77 4.41
CA PRO A 19 -3.96 1.43 5.20
C PRO A 19 -4.33 1.27 6.68
N VAL A 20 -3.60 0.43 7.40
CA VAL A 20 -3.79 0.24 8.85
C VAL A 20 -2.49 0.45 9.64
N PHE A 21 -2.63 0.84 10.91
CA PHE A 21 -1.53 0.92 11.86
C PHE A 21 -0.82 -0.44 12.02
N GLY A 22 0.51 -0.42 12.07
CA GLY A 22 1.34 -1.61 12.20
C GLY A 22 1.62 -2.36 10.89
N SER A 23 0.96 -2.00 9.79
CA SER A 23 1.25 -2.52 8.44
C SER A 23 1.67 -1.41 7.49
N GLU A 24 0.71 -0.63 6.99
CA GLU A 24 0.99 0.46 6.04
C GLU A 24 1.33 1.77 6.74
N LEU A 25 0.80 1.98 7.95
CA LEU A 25 1.05 3.16 8.77
C LEU A 25 2.04 2.78 9.88
N THR A 26 3.30 3.07 9.62
CA THR A 26 4.44 2.84 10.53
C THR A 26 5.41 4.01 10.40
N GLU A 27 6.41 4.10 11.27
CA GLU A 27 7.45 5.13 11.18
C GLU A 27 8.28 5.05 9.87
N ARG A 28 8.19 3.92 9.14
CA ARG A 28 8.89 3.71 7.86
C ARG A 28 8.25 4.43 6.67
N PHE A 29 6.97 4.80 6.77
CA PHE A 29 6.19 5.35 5.65
C PHE A 29 5.49 6.62 6.07
N ASN A 30 5.55 7.65 5.23
CA ASN A 30 4.85 8.89 5.54
C ASN A 30 3.38 8.85 5.05
N PRO A 31 2.50 9.69 5.62
CA PRO A 31 1.09 9.71 5.25
C PRO A 31 0.83 10.02 3.76
N ILE A 32 1.70 10.80 3.11
CA ILE A 32 1.58 11.13 1.69
C ILE A 32 1.86 9.89 0.83
N GLU A 33 2.88 9.09 1.17
CA GLU A 33 3.16 7.80 0.51
C GLU A 33 1.98 6.83 0.67
N ALA A 34 1.28 6.86 1.82
CA ALA A 34 0.06 6.09 2.08
C ALA A 34 -1.20 6.63 1.35
N GLY A 35 -1.04 7.68 0.53
CA GLY A 35 -2.09 8.38 -0.21
C GLY A 35 -3.04 9.20 0.68
N LEU A 36 -2.69 9.45 1.93
CA LEU A 36 -3.54 10.11 2.93
C LEU A 36 -3.46 11.64 2.88
N SER A 37 -2.97 12.23 1.80
CA SER A 37 -2.87 13.69 1.65
C SER A 37 -4.21 14.40 1.88
N HIS A 38 -5.33 13.79 1.48
CA HIS A 38 -6.69 14.32 1.71
C HIS A 38 -7.12 14.32 3.19
N ALA A 39 -6.50 13.48 4.03
CA ALA A 39 -6.76 13.43 5.47
C ALA A 39 -5.87 14.42 6.25
N ILE A 40 -4.99 15.15 5.55
CA ILE A 40 -4.13 16.19 6.09
C ILE A 40 -4.74 17.53 5.70
N SER A 41 -5.01 18.37 6.70
CA SER A 41 -5.32 19.76 6.43
C SER A 41 -4.03 20.56 6.59
N PHE A 42 -3.65 21.22 5.50
CA PHE A 42 -2.48 22.10 5.46
C PHE A 42 -2.80 23.50 5.99
N ASP A 43 -4.07 23.87 6.02
CA ASP A 43 -4.56 25.20 6.39
C ASP A 43 -5.08 25.31 7.83
N LYS A 44 -5.24 24.18 8.54
CA LYS A 44 -5.60 24.23 9.97
C LYS A 44 -4.40 24.64 10.82
N GLY A 45 -4.68 25.35 11.92
CA GLY A 45 -3.67 25.87 12.84
C GLY A 45 -2.75 24.80 13.45
N CYS A 46 -1.80 25.22 14.29
CA CYS A 46 -0.71 24.39 14.82
C CYS A 46 -1.18 23.02 15.34
N TYR A 47 -0.82 21.94 14.61
CA TYR A 47 -0.96 20.57 15.09
C TYR A 47 0.41 19.87 15.15
N VAL A 48 0.51 18.89 16.05
CA VAL A 48 1.76 18.13 16.27
C VAL A 48 2.19 17.46 14.96
N GLY A 49 3.44 17.72 14.53
CA GLY A 49 4.00 17.17 13.30
C GLY A 49 3.72 17.98 12.02
N GLN A 50 3.05 19.14 12.11
CA GLN A 50 2.77 20.00 10.96
C GLN A 50 4.04 20.45 10.22
N GLU A 51 5.13 20.75 10.94
CA GLU A 51 6.40 21.15 10.31
C GLU A 51 7.00 20.04 9.41
N VAL A 52 6.87 18.79 9.84
CA VAL A 52 7.36 17.62 9.10
C VAL A 52 6.50 17.40 7.85
N VAL A 53 5.18 17.48 8.01
CA VAL A 53 4.22 17.32 6.91
C VAL A 53 4.32 18.45 5.89
N ALA A 54 4.50 19.70 6.35
CA ALA A 54 4.71 20.86 5.49
C ALA A 54 6.00 20.71 4.66
N ARG A 55 7.12 20.30 5.28
CA ARG A 55 8.37 20.02 4.55
C ARG A 55 8.18 18.93 3.50
N LEU A 56 7.51 17.83 3.83
CA LEU A 56 7.26 16.74 2.88
C LEU A 56 6.43 17.21 1.67
N ASN A 57 5.46 18.09 1.88
CA ASN A 57 4.66 18.68 0.81
C ASN A 57 5.48 19.63 -0.07
N THR A 58 6.32 20.48 0.54
CA THR A 58 7.15 21.46 -0.18
C THR A 58 8.20 20.82 -1.09
N TYR A 59 8.67 19.61 -0.76
CA TYR A 59 9.80 19.01 -1.48
C TYR A 59 9.43 18.07 -2.65
N ASP A 60 8.15 17.75 -2.89
CA ASP A 60 7.69 16.80 -3.94
C ASP A 60 8.46 15.46 -3.99
N LYS A 61 9.13 15.09 -2.90
CA LYS A 61 10.01 13.92 -2.79
C LYS A 61 9.27 12.71 -2.24
N VAL A 62 8.05 12.47 -2.71
CA VAL A 62 7.35 11.22 -2.40
C VAL A 62 8.10 10.10 -3.12
N LYS A 63 8.90 9.34 -2.37
CA LYS A 63 9.79 8.31 -2.95
C LYS A 63 9.02 7.03 -3.29
N ARG A 64 7.93 6.78 -2.56
CA ARG A 64 7.15 5.55 -2.66
C ARG A 64 5.66 5.83 -2.76
N GLN A 65 4.91 4.88 -3.26
CA GLN A 65 3.46 4.95 -3.32
C GLN A 65 2.85 3.63 -2.88
N LEU A 66 1.83 3.73 -2.02
CA LEU A 66 1.00 2.60 -1.67
C LEU A 66 0.12 2.18 -2.86
N ILE A 67 0.16 0.89 -3.19
CA ILE A 67 -0.62 0.29 -4.27
C ILE A 67 -1.41 -0.92 -3.78
N ARG A 68 -2.42 -1.32 -4.55
CA ARG A 68 -3.07 -2.61 -4.41
C ARG A 68 -2.41 -3.63 -5.34
N LEU A 69 -2.34 -4.87 -4.86
CA LEU A 69 -1.76 -6.01 -5.56
C LEU A 69 -2.80 -7.11 -5.66
N ASN A 70 -2.84 -7.81 -6.80
CA ASN A 70 -3.66 -9.00 -7.00
C ASN A 70 -2.87 -10.10 -7.72
N TRP A 71 -2.93 -11.33 -7.22
CA TRP A 71 -2.25 -12.48 -7.80
C TRP A 71 -3.03 -13.79 -7.56
N ASN A 72 -2.59 -14.89 -8.19
CA ASN A 72 -3.34 -16.15 -8.22
C ASN A 72 -2.64 -17.38 -7.61
N LYS A 73 -1.48 -17.19 -6.97
CA LYS A 73 -0.70 -18.25 -6.32
C LYS A 73 -0.54 -18.02 -4.81
N PRO A 74 -0.61 -19.05 -3.96
CA PRO A 74 -0.32 -18.91 -2.54
C PRO A 74 1.18 -18.64 -2.29
N GLY A 75 1.54 -18.30 -1.05
CA GLY A 75 2.93 -18.27 -0.59
C GLY A 75 3.51 -16.88 -0.32
N ILE A 76 2.90 -15.82 -0.87
CA ILE A 76 3.29 -14.44 -0.57
C ILE A 76 2.90 -14.06 0.87
N LYS A 77 3.81 -13.38 1.56
CA LYS A 77 3.67 -12.93 2.95
C LYS A 77 3.96 -11.43 3.09
N LYS A 78 3.50 -10.85 4.20
CA LYS A 78 3.94 -9.52 4.65
C LYS A 78 5.46 -9.50 4.78
N GLY A 79 6.08 -8.47 4.22
CA GLY A 79 7.53 -8.28 4.17
C GLY A 79 8.19 -8.83 2.90
N ASP A 80 7.46 -9.55 2.04
CA ASP A 80 8.05 -10.03 0.79
C ASP A 80 8.40 -8.89 -0.15
N ASP A 81 9.55 -9.01 -0.79
CA ASP A 81 10.07 -8.03 -1.72
C ASP A 81 9.30 -8.03 -3.04
N ILE A 82 9.10 -6.84 -3.59
CA ILE A 82 8.45 -6.63 -4.89
C ILE A 82 9.51 -6.19 -5.90
N PHE A 83 9.47 -6.77 -7.09
CA PHE A 83 10.46 -6.62 -8.13
C PHE A 83 9.86 -6.22 -9.49
N SER A 84 10.65 -5.46 -10.25
CA SER A 84 10.46 -5.18 -11.67
C SER A 84 11.68 -5.71 -12.42
N GLY A 85 11.51 -6.76 -13.22
CA GLY A 85 12.67 -7.54 -13.69
C GLY A 85 13.48 -8.01 -12.48
N ASP A 86 14.79 -7.74 -12.44
CA ASP A 86 15.65 -8.10 -11.30
C ASP A 86 15.80 -7.01 -10.24
N GLN A 87 15.22 -5.84 -10.47
CA GLN A 87 15.33 -4.74 -9.54
C GLN A 87 14.27 -4.84 -8.44
N LYS A 88 14.69 -4.86 -7.18
CA LYS A 88 13.80 -4.65 -6.04
C LYS A 88 13.27 -3.22 -6.05
N ILE A 89 11.95 -3.09 -6.09
CA ILE A 89 11.24 -1.80 -6.16
C ILE A 89 10.28 -1.56 -5.00
N GLY A 90 10.08 -2.53 -4.10
CA GLY A 90 9.10 -2.39 -3.02
C GLY A 90 9.03 -3.55 -2.04
N GLU A 91 8.04 -3.48 -1.15
CA GLU A 91 7.71 -4.52 -0.18
C GLU A 91 6.19 -4.67 -0.02
N VAL A 92 5.73 -5.90 0.22
CA VAL A 92 4.34 -6.22 0.58
C VAL A 92 4.12 -5.88 2.05
N THR A 93 3.08 -5.11 2.37
CA THR A 93 2.75 -4.72 3.75
C THR A 93 1.56 -5.47 4.33
N SER A 94 0.65 -5.93 3.48
CA SER A 94 -0.53 -6.73 3.85
C SER A 94 -0.90 -7.70 2.74
N CYS A 95 -1.42 -8.88 3.11
CA CYS A 95 -1.87 -9.89 2.15
C CYS A 95 -3.02 -10.71 2.73
N ALA A 96 -4.01 -11.06 1.90
CA ALA A 96 -5.13 -11.90 2.28
C ALA A 96 -5.58 -12.79 1.11
N GLN A 97 -6.07 -13.98 1.44
CA GLN A 97 -6.70 -14.87 0.46
C GLN A 97 -8.16 -14.48 0.30
N LYS A 98 -8.54 -14.03 -0.90
CA LYS A 98 -9.92 -13.67 -1.24
C LYS A 98 -10.74 -14.91 -1.63
N THR A 99 -10.19 -15.76 -2.49
CA THR A 99 -10.75 -17.07 -2.87
C THR A 99 -9.64 -18.10 -3.06
N HIS A 100 -9.96 -19.34 -3.44
CA HIS A 100 -8.98 -20.43 -3.61
C HIS A 100 -7.78 -20.05 -4.50
N GLN A 101 -7.98 -19.24 -5.54
CA GLN A 101 -6.95 -18.83 -6.50
C GLN A 101 -6.88 -17.30 -6.69
N ASN A 102 -7.33 -16.54 -5.70
CA ASN A 102 -7.32 -15.08 -5.77
C ASN A 102 -6.85 -14.51 -4.44
N PHE A 103 -5.77 -13.75 -4.50
CA PHE A 103 -5.12 -13.15 -3.35
C PHE A 103 -4.96 -11.67 -3.60
N VAL A 104 -5.17 -10.89 -2.55
CA VAL A 104 -5.07 -9.43 -2.59
C VAL A 104 -4.05 -8.96 -1.57
N GLY A 105 -3.41 -7.84 -1.86
CA GLY A 105 -2.45 -7.25 -0.95
C GLY A 105 -2.28 -5.75 -1.12
N LEU A 106 -1.59 -5.17 -0.16
CA LEU A 106 -1.06 -3.81 -0.22
C LEU A 106 0.46 -3.88 -0.18
N GLY A 107 1.10 -2.92 -0.83
CA GLY A 107 2.54 -2.77 -0.79
C GLY A 107 2.97 -1.39 -1.22
N TYR A 108 4.18 -1.01 -0.83
CA TYR A 108 4.80 0.23 -1.27
C TYR A 108 5.75 -0.07 -2.44
N LEU A 109 5.58 0.66 -3.54
CA LEU A 109 6.52 0.66 -4.67
C LEU A 109 7.23 2.00 -4.78
N ALA A 110 8.41 2.04 -5.39
CA ALA A 110 9.01 3.30 -5.83
C ALA A 110 8.07 4.06 -6.79
N ARG A 111 7.91 5.37 -6.59
CA ARG A 111 6.87 6.19 -7.27
C ARG A 111 6.94 6.16 -8.81
N ASN A 112 8.14 5.97 -9.37
CA ASN A 112 8.35 5.96 -10.82
C ASN A 112 8.15 4.59 -11.47
N SER A 113 7.83 3.56 -10.68
CA SER A 113 7.60 2.19 -11.15
C SER A 113 6.15 2.00 -11.60
N ASN A 114 5.58 2.90 -12.40
CA ASN A 114 4.17 2.83 -12.88
C ASN A 114 3.97 1.63 -13.82
N LEU A 115 3.96 0.45 -13.23
CA LEU A 115 3.93 -0.86 -13.86
C LEU A 115 2.53 -1.45 -13.64
N ASP A 116 1.97 -2.05 -14.68
CA ASP A 116 0.72 -2.80 -14.58
C ASP A 116 0.92 -4.15 -13.88
N GLU A 117 2.16 -4.64 -13.87
CA GLU A 117 2.52 -5.96 -13.37
C GLU A 117 3.92 -5.96 -12.72
N VAL A 118 4.05 -6.72 -11.63
CA VAL A 118 5.29 -6.90 -10.85
C VAL A 118 5.47 -8.36 -10.44
N THR A 119 6.64 -8.73 -9.96
CA THR A 119 6.89 -10.05 -9.36
C THR A 119 7.16 -9.93 -7.86
N ILE A 120 6.69 -10.88 -7.06
CA ILE A 120 6.76 -10.83 -5.60
C ILE A 120 7.46 -12.07 -5.04
N GLY A 121 8.33 -11.83 -4.05
CA GLY A 121 9.02 -12.86 -3.27
C GLY A 121 10.02 -13.68 -4.08
N SER A 122 10.68 -14.64 -3.43
CA SER A 122 11.71 -15.48 -4.05
C SER A 122 11.19 -16.35 -5.19
N GLN A 123 9.89 -16.69 -5.16
CA GLN A 123 9.23 -17.47 -6.21
C GLN A 123 8.79 -16.62 -7.41
N ARG A 124 9.05 -15.31 -7.39
CA ARG A 124 8.70 -14.35 -8.46
C ARG A 124 7.26 -14.50 -8.94
N VAL A 125 6.33 -14.54 -7.99
CA VAL A 125 4.90 -14.65 -8.29
C VAL A 125 4.44 -13.36 -8.96
N THR A 126 3.89 -13.48 -10.17
CA THR A 126 3.31 -12.37 -10.92
C THR A 126 2.09 -11.79 -10.19
N ALA A 127 2.07 -10.48 -10.02
CA ALA A 127 0.98 -9.73 -9.42
C ALA A 127 0.63 -8.50 -10.26
N LYS A 128 -0.67 -8.27 -10.45
CA LYS A 128 -1.19 -7.04 -11.07
C LYS A 128 -1.18 -5.90 -10.08
N CYS A 129 -0.71 -4.74 -10.51
CA CYS A 129 -0.75 -3.51 -9.75
C CYS A 129 -2.04 -2.74 -10.05
N LEU A 130 -2.73 -2.31 -9.00
CA LEU A 130 -3.97 -1.56 -9.08
C LEU A 130 -3.79 -0.25 -8.32
N LYS A 131 -3.95 0.88 -9.01
CA LYS A 131 -3.91 2.20 -8.36
C LYS A 131 -5.04 2.32 -7.33
N ILE A 132 -4.76 3.01 -6.24
CA ILE A 132 -5.76 3.32 -5.22
C ILE A 132 -6.45 4.61 -5.66
N ASN A 133 -7.64 4.48 -6.26
CA ASN A 133 -8.47 5.62 -6.60
C ASN A 133 -9.23 6.01 -5.32
N ARG A 134 -8.86 7.14 -4.71
CA ARG A 134 -9.65 7.72 -3.63
C ARG A 134 -10.62 8.72 -4.24
N LEU A 135 -11.92 8.52 -4.01
CA LEU A 135 -12.95 9.51 -4.32
C LEU A 135 -12.62 10.74 -3.48
N GLY A 136 -12.33 11.85 -4.16
CA GLY A 136 -12.14 13.17 -3.54
C GLY A 136 -13.45 13.76 -3.05
#